data_AF-A0AAV7PGY9-F1
#
_entry.id   AF-A0AAV7PGY9-F1
#
_cell.length_a   1.000
_cell.length_b   1.000
_cell.length_c   1.000
_cell.angle_alpha   90.00
_cell.angle_beta   90.00
_cell.angle_gamma   90.00
#
_symmetry.space_group_name_H-M   'P 1'
#
loop_
_entity.id
_entity.type
_entity.pdbx_description
1 polymer ?
#
loop_
_entity_poly.entity_id
_entity_poly.type
_entity_poly.pdbx_seq_one_letter_code
_entity_poly.pdbx_strand_id
1 'polypeptide(L)'
;MPDGRTTSKHLGKLSRQLLFSEALRHQRVPLTEEHSLIPPSSMVESTQSATMDRILQEISAIGRKLEGMDSAMASLTAETKSMRLDIAGFQTQVTELGQRVTTVETRIASWVDRDQELLYLRSKLIDLEDRSRRDNVRFLGFPENIEGVDIHSYLQKTMPKLTGIIFYPPLEFERVHRLGPKQQDDANRPRPS
;
A
#
# COMPACT_ATOMS: atom_id res chain seq x y z
N MET A 1 -23.82 33.15 -39.70
CA MET A 1 -23.56 34.34 -40.53
C MET A 1 -22.07 34.43 -40.82
N PRO A 2 -21.66 34.21 -42.09
CA PRO A 2 -20.37 34.65 -42.62
C PRO A 2 -20.57 35.87 -43.54
N ASP A 3 -19.76 36.90 -43.36
CA ASP A 3 -19.84 38.15 -44.12
C ASP A 3 -19.03 38.14 -45.43
N GLY A 4 -19.61 38.77 -46.45
CA GLY A 4 -18.86 39.67 -47.33
C GLY A 4 -18.25 39.11 -48.61
N ARG A 5 -19.08 38.88 -49.63
CA ARG A 5 -18.63 38.91 -51.04
C ARG A 5 -18.49 40.37 -51.49
N THR A 6 -17.34 40.72 -52.07
CA THR A 6 -17.21 41.86 -52.99
C THR A 6 -16.58 41.40 -54.30
N THR A 7 -17.24 41.77 -55.38
CA THR A 7 -16.91 41.52 -56.78
C THR A 7 -15.93 42.59 -57.30
N SER A 8 -15.12 42.23 -58.29
CA SER A 8 -14.69 43.10 -59.42
C SER A 8 -13.28 42.73 -59.88
N LYS A 9 -13.18 42.26 -61.13
CA LYS A 9 -12.15 42.56 -62.14
C LYS A 9 -12.24 41.52 -63.26
N HIS A 10 -13.22 41.74 -64.14
CA HIS A 10 -13.22 41.25 -65.51
C HIS A 10 -12.73 42.41 -66.38
N LEU A 11 -12.02 42.11 -67.48
CA LEU A 11 -11.37 43.04 -68.44
C LEU A 11 -9.90 43.36 -68.17
N GLY A 12 -9.03 42.44 -68.58
CA GLY A 12 -7.59 42.67 -68.67
C GLY A 12 -6.82 41.61 -69.46
N LYS A 13 -7.48 40.89 -70.38
CA LYS A 13 -6.88 39.76 -71.10
C LYS A 13 -6.78 39.90 -72.61
N LEU A 14 -7.16 41.03 -73.21
CA LEU A 14 -7.23 41.17 -74.67
C LEU A 14 -6.27 42.18 -75.31
N SER A 15 -5.36 42.81 -74.54
CA SER A 15 -4.42 43.81 -75.10
C SER A 15 -2.93 43.42 -75.02
N ARG A 16 -2.60 42.19 -74.63
CA ARG A 16 -1.20 41.69 -74.64
C ARG A 16 -0.88 40.70 -75.76
N GLN A 17 -1.89 40.08 -76.39
CA GLN A 17 -1.64 39.15 -77.51
C GLN A 17 -1.40 39.89 -78.85
N LEU A 18 -1.90 41.10 -79.00
CA LEU A 18 -1.78 41.89 -80.25
C LEU A 18 -0.53 42.77 -80.34
N LEU A 19 0.21 42.96 -79.24
CA LEU A 19 1.50 43.68 -79.24
C LEU A 19 2.72 42.74 -79.36
N PHE A 20 2.51 41.43 -79.40
CA PHE A 20 3.59 40.46 -79.56
C PHE A 20 3.82 40.03 -81.02
N SER A 21 2.83 40.23 -81.89
CA SER A 21 2.89 39.83 -83.30
C SER A 21 3.62 40.81 -84.23
N GLU A 22 3.90 42.04 -83.78
CA GLU A 22 4.55 43.08 -84.60
C GLU A 22 6.02 43.35 -84.25
N ALA A 23 6.56 42.73 -83.19
CA ALA A 23 7.97 42.85 -82.79
C ALA A 23 8.90 41.79 -83.41
N LEU A 24 8.39 40.96 -84.34
CA LEU A 24 9.13 39.85 -84.96
C LEU A 24 9.42 40.08 -86.46
N ARG A 25 9.86 41.30 -86.83
CA ARG A 25 10.33 41.54 -88.23
C ARG A 25 11.73 42.09 -88.41
N HIS A 26 12.46 42.46 -87.36
CA HIS A 26 13.88 42.79 -87.52
C HIS A 26 14.71 42.41 -86.28
N GLN A 27 15.08 41.14 -86.20
CA GLN A 27 16.36 40.77 -85.59
C GLN A 27 16.86 39.48 -86.25
N ARG A 28 17.85 39.62 -87.14
CA ARG A 28 18.70 38.51 -87.58
C ARG A 28 19.36 37.94 -86.34
N VAL A 29 18.90 36.79 -85.89
CA VAL A 29 19.65 35.94 -84.96
C VAL A 29 20.81 35.33 -85.77
N PRO A 30 22.08 35.50 -85.37
CA PRO A 30 23.16 34.77 -86.03
C PRO A 30 22.95 33.27 -85.78
N LEU A 31 23.03 32.48 -86.85
CA LEU A 31 23.12 31.02 -86.78
C LEU A 31 24.35 30.67 -85.93
N THR A 32 24.13 30.49 -84.63
CA THR A 32 24.99 29.64 -83.83
C THR A 32 24.38 28.26 -83.96
N GLU A 33 25.09 27.40 -84.68
CA GLU A 33 24.85 25.97 -84.68
C GLU A 33 24.83 25.53 -83.21
N GLU A 34 23.64 25.29 -82.66
CA GLU A 34 23.51 24.39 -81.52
C GLU A 34 23.90 23.00 -82.03
N HIS A 35 25.21 22.78 -82.14
CA HIS A 35 25.74 21.46 -81.91
C HIS A 35 25.17 21.03 -80.57
N SER A 36 24.31 20.01 -80.58
CA SER A 36 24.09 19.19 -79.41
C SER A 36 25.46 18.71 -78.97
N LEU A 37 26.07 19.44 -78.03
CA LEU A 37 27.25 19.03 -77.31
C LEU A 37 26.80 17.83 -76.49
N ILE A 38 26.78 16.67 -77.15
CA ILE A 38 26.86 15.38 -76.48
C ILE A 38 28.12 15.51 -75.63
N PRO A 39 28.01 15.51 -74.29
CA PRO A 39 29.18 15.62 -73.44
C PRO A 39 30.16 14.51 -73.83
N PRO A 40 31.48 14.78 -73.86
CA PRO A 40 32.46 13.78 -74.24
C PRO A 40 32.27 12.55 -73.34
N SER A 41 32.27 11.34 -73.93
CA SER A 41 31.95 10.07 -73.26
C SER A 41 32.70 9.89 -71.93
N SER A 42 33.93 10.43 -71.84
CA SER A 42 34.77 10.44 -70.64
C SER A 42 34.22 11.26 -69.46
N MET A 43 33.51 12.36 -69.70
CA MET A 43 32.84 13.13 -68.63
C MET A 43 31.56 12.46 -68.14
N VAL A 44 30.85 11.75 -69.02
CA VAL A 44 29.66 10.97 -68.64
C VAL A 44 30.07 9.74 -67.82
N GLU A 45 31.16 9.07 -68.19
CA GLU A 45 31.74 7.98 -67.41
C GLU A 45 32.29 8.46 -66.06
N SER A 46 32.97 9.62 -65.99
CA SER A 46 33.49 10.14 -64.72
C SER A 46 32.37 10.57 -63.76
N THR A 47 31.27 11.12 -64.30
CA THR A 47 30.10 11.52 -63.50
C THR A 47 29.29 10.30 -63.03
N GLN A 48 29.10 9.29 -63.88
CA GLN A 48 28.50 8.02 -63.47
C GLN A 48 29.33 7.29 -62.41
N SER A 49 30.66 7.27 -62.56
CA SER A 49 31.58 6.69 -61.57
C SER A 49 31.48 7.40 -60.21
N ALA A 50 31.51 8.74 -60.20
CA ALA A 50 31.37 9.51 -58.96
C ALA A 50 29.98 9.35 -58.29
N THR A 51 28.91 9.16 -59.06
CA THR A 51 27.59 8.85 -58.50
C THR A 51 27.53 7.45 -57.90
N MET A 52 28.17 6.46 -58.54
CA MET A 52 28.26 5.09 -58.04
C MET A 52 29.03 5.04 -56.72
N ASP A 53 30.17 5.75 -56.61
CA ASP A 53 30.94 5.84 -55.37
C ASP A 53 30.13 6.46 -54.23
N ARG A 54 29.31 7.47 -54.52
CA ARG A 54 28.44 8.12 -53.53
C ARG A 54 27.35 7.16 -53.03
N ILE A 55 26.75 6.38 -53.94
CA ILE A 55 25.76 5.35 -53.58
C ILE A 55 26.40 4.26 -52.72
N LEU A 56 27.59 3.77 -53.09
CA LEU A 56 28.31 2.77 -52.29
C LEU A 56 28.66 3.31 -50.89
N GLN A 57 29.02 4.58 -50.79
CA GLN A 57 29.26 5.23 -49.50
C GLN A 57 27.99 5.31 -48.65
N GLU A 58 26.84 5.68 -49.23
CA GLU A 58 25.56 5.69 -48.50
C GLU A 58 25.12 4.28 -48.09
N ILE A 59 25.26 3.27 -48.96
CA ILE A 59 24.98 1.86 -48.62
C ILE A 59 25.86 1.43 -47.44
N SER A 60 27.15 1.78 -47.44
CA SER A 60 28.05 1.47 -46.32
C SER A 60 27.62 2.17 -45.02
N ALA A 61 27.12 3.40 -45.10
CA ALA A 61 26.64 4.15 -43.95
C ALA A 61 25.33 3.54 -43.39
N ILE A 62 24.43 3.11 -44.27
CA ILE A 62 23.20 2.39 -43.90
C ILE A 62 23.55 1.06 -43.24
N GLY A 63 24.52 0.31 -43.79
CA GLY A 63 25.00 -0.95 -43.20
C GLY A 63 25.48 -0.77 -41.76
N ARG A 64 26.35 0.23 -41.51
CA ARG A 64 26.81 0.56 -40.14
C ARG A 64 25.65 0.93 -39.21
N LYS A 65 24.64 1.65 -39.70
CA LYS A 65 23.48 2.03 -38.90
C LYS A 65 22.60 0.82 -38.56
N LEU A 66 22.44 -0.12 -39.50
CA LEU A 66 21.73 -1.38 -39.26
C LEU A 66 22.43 -2.22 -38.21
N GLU A 67 23.75 -2.37 -38.28
CA GLU A 67 24.55 -3.06 -37.25
C GLU A 67 24.39 -2.42 -35.86
N GLY A 68 24.36 -1.08 -35.81
CA GLY A 68 24.08 -0.33 -34.58
C GLY A 68 22.67 -0.57 -34.04
N MET A 69 21.67 -0.64 -34.91
CA MET A 69 20.29 -0.97 -34.54
C MET A 69 20.16 -2.42 -34.04
N ASP A 70 20.82 -3.37 -34.68
CA ASP A 70 20.83 -4.78 -34.26
C ASP A 70 21.44 -4.92 -32.86
N SER A 71 22.53 -4.20 -32.60
CA SER A 71 23.17 -4.14 -31.28
C SER A 71 22.24 -3.54 -30.22
N ALA A 72 21.54 -2.44 -30.54
CA ALA A 72 20.58 -1.81 -29.64
C ALA A 72 19.36 -2.72 -29.36
N MET A 73 18.84 -3.40 -30.39
CA MET A 73 17.75 -4.37 -30.25
C MET A 73 18.16 -5.57 -29.39
N ALA A 74 19.38 -6.07 -29.55
CA ALA A 74 19.91 -7.14 -28.71
C ALA A 74 19.98 -6.71 -27.24
N SER A 75 20.45 -5.49 -26.96
CA SER A 75 20.51 -4.93 -25.61
C SER A 75 19.10 -4.79 -25.00
N LEU A 76 18.15 -4.19 -25.73
CA LEU A 76 16.77 -4.05 -25.27
C LEU A 76 16.10 -5.40 -25.01
N THR A 77 16.39 -6.41 -25.84
CA THR A 77 15.89 -7.77 -25.65
C THR A 77 16.45 -8.41 -24.38
N ALA A 78 17.72 -8.17 -24.06
CA ALA A 78 18.33 -8.63 -22.82
C ALA A 78 17.70 -7.95 -21.59
N GLU A 79 17.53 -6.63 -21.64
CA GLU A 79 16.93 -5.86 -20.54
C GLU A 79 15.46 -6.24 -20.31
N THR A 80 14.66 -6.42 -21.37
CA THR A 80 13.28 -6.91 -21.24
C THR A 80 13.20 -8.33 -20.67
N LYS A 81 14.16 -9.21 -20.98
CA LYS A 81 14.24 -10.52 -20.32
C LYS A 81 14.54 -10.39 -18.83
N SER A 82 15.48 -9.52 -18.46
CA SER A 82 15.79 -9.24 -17.04
C SER A 82 14.57 -8.74 -16.29
N MET A 83 13.90 -7.71 -16.83
CA MET A 83 12.68 -7.16 -16.21
C MET A 83 11.58 -8.22 -16.04
N ARG A 84 11.42 -9.14 -17.00
CA ARG A 84 10.45 -10.24 -16.86
C ARG A 84 10.79 -11.17 -15.69
N LEU A 85 12.07 -11.46 -15.48
CA LEU A 85 12.52 -12.27 -14.34
C LEU A 85 12.27 -11.54 -13.01
N ASP A 86 12.58 -10.24 -12.96
CA ASP A 86 12.36 -9.43 -11.75
C ASP A 86 10.86 -9.35 -11.41
N ILE A 87 10.00 -9.15 -12.42
CA ILE A 87 8.54 -9.16 -12.24
C ILE A 87 8.05 -10.51 -11.70
N ALA A 88 8.55 -11.63 -12.24
CA ALA A 88 8.20 -12.95 -11.73
C ALA A 88 8.65 -13.15 -10.27
N GLY A 89 9.83 -12.63 -9.92
CA GLY A 89 10.35 -12.58 -8.55
C GLY A 89 9.42 -11.79 -7.62
N PHE A 90 9.02 -10.59 -8.02
CA PHE A 90 8.10 -9.75 -7.25
C PHE A 90 6.72 -10.38 -7.10
N GLN A 91 6.17 -11.01 -8.15
CA GLN A 91 4.91 -11.74 -8.06
C GLN A 91 4.96 -12.85 -7.00
N THR A 92 6.09 -13.56 -6.93
CA THR A 92 6.29 -14.61 -5.93
C THR A 92 6.34 -14.02 -4.52
N GLN A 93 7.12 -12.95 -4.31
CA GLN A 93 7.21 -12.28 -3.02
C GLN A 93 5.89 -11.68 -2.55
N VAL A 94 5.14 -11.02 -3.45
CA VAL A 94 3.81 -10.47 -3.14
C VAL A 94 2.84 -11.58 -2.72
N THR A 95 2.88 -12.72 -3.41
CA THR A 95 2.05 -13.88 -3.05
C THR A 95 2.39 -14.40 -1.66
N GLU A 96 3.67 -14.56 -1.35
CA GLU A 96 4.14 -15.02 -0.03
C GLU A 96 3.76 -14.03 1.09
N LEU A 97 3.96 -12.73 0.85
CA LEU A 97 3.56 -11.69 1.79
C LEU A 97 2.04 -11.69 2.01
N GLY A 98 1.24 -11.87 0.96
CA GLY A 98 -0.20 -12.03 1.07
C GLY A 98 -0.59 -13.19 1.99
N GLN A 99 0.03 -14.36 1.81
CA GLN A 99 -0.22 -15.53 2.68
C GLN A 99 0.19 -15.28 4.13
N ARG A 100 1.33 -14.60 4.36
CA ARG A 100 1.79 -14.23 5.70
C ARG A 100 0.84 -13.25 6.37
N VAL A 101 0.33 -12.26 5.65
CA VAL A 101 -0.68 -11.31 6.15
C VAL A 101 -1.95 -12.04 6.56
N THR A 102 -2.51 -12.89 5.69
CA THR A 102 -3.71 -13.68 6.02
C THR A 102 -3.50 -14.57 7.25
N THR A 103 -2.32 -15.17 7.39
CA THR A 103 -1.97 -15.97 8.57
C THR A 103 -1.95 -15.13 9.84
N VAL A 104 -1.35 -13.93 9.79
CA VAL A 104 -1.31 -13.01 10.93
C VAL A 104 -2.71 -12.52 11.30
N GLU A 105 -3.53 -12.13 10.32
CA GLU A 105 -4.91 -11.69 10.53
C GLU A 105 -5.75 -12.78 11.20
N THR A 106 -5.63 -14.03 10.74
CA THR A 106 -6.33 -15.18 11.33
C THR A 106 -5.90 -15.40 12.78
N ARG A 107 -4.60 -15.27 13.08
CA ARG A 107 -4.09 -15.38 14.45
C ARG A 107 -4.61 -14.25 15.33
N ILE A 108 -4.64 -13.01 14.85
CA ILE A 108 -5.17 -11.87 15.59
C ILE A 108 -6.65 -12.09 15.93
N ALA A 109 -7.46 -12.54 14.96
CA ALA A 109 -8.87 -12.87 15.21
C ALA A 109 -9.00 -13.91 16.34
N SER A 110 -8.24 -15.00 16.29
CA SER A 110 -8.25 -16.02 17.35
C SER A 110 -7.79 -15.52 18.73
N TRP A 111 -6.97 -14.46 18.77
CA TRP A 111 -6.52 -13.86 20.03
C TRP A 111 -7.61 -12.98 20.64
N VAL A 112 -8.33 -12.23 19.80
CA VAL A 112 -9.48 -11.42 20.21
C VAL A 112 -10.57 -12.30 20.81
N ASP A 113 -10.90 -13.43 20.16
CA ASP A 113 -11.91 -14.36 20.66
C ASP A 113 -11.53 -14.92 22.05
N ARG A 114 -10.26 -15.29 22.22
CA ARG A 114 -9.75 -15.79 23.51
C ARG A 114 -9.73 -14.72 24.59
N ASP A 115 -9.43 -13.47 24.25
CA ASP A 115 -9.48 -12.37 25.21
C ASP A 115 -10.90 -12.13 25.72
N GLN A 116 -11.90 -12.19 24.83
CA GLN A 116 -13.31 -12.14 25.22
C GLN A 116 -13.71 -13.29 26.14
N GLU A 117 -13.26 -14.51 25.84
CA GLU A 117 -13.49 -15.67 26.70
C GLU A 117 -12.85 -15.49 28.09
N LEU A 118 -11.62 -14.97 28.16
CA LEU A 118 -10.94 -14.67 29.42
C LEU A 118 -11.70 -13.63 30.24
N LEU A 119 -12.22 -12.57 29.61
CA LEU A 119 -13.03 -11.56 30.29
C LEU A 119 -14.32 -12.16 30.86
N TYR A 120 -15.00 -13.00 30.07
CA TYR A 120 -16.19 -13.73 30.52
C TYR A 120 -15.89 -14.65 31.70
N LEU A 121 -14.84 -15.47 31.60
CA LEU A 121 -14.42 -16.38 32.66
C LEU A 121 -14.03 -15.63 33.94
N ARG A 122 -13.34 -14.50 33.80
CA ARG A 122 -12.98 -13.65 34.94
C ARG A 122 -14.21 -13.09 35.64
N SER A 123 -15.17 -12.57 34.88
CA SER A 123 -16.44 -12.07 35.45
C SER A 123 -17.19 -13.18 36.18
N LYS A 124 -17.26 -14.38 35.58
CA LYS A 124 -17.89 -15.55 36.19
C LYS A 124 -17.19 -15.98 37.48
N LEU A 125 -15.85 -15.95 37.50
CA LEU A 125 -15.07 -16.29 38.68
C LEU A 125 -15.32 -15.32 39.83
N ILE A 126 -15.40 -14.02 39.54
CA ILE A 126 -15.74 -12.99 40.54
C ILE A 126 -17.15 -13.24 41.10
N ASP A 127 -18.15 -13.46 40.25
CA ASP A 127 -19.52 -13.74 40.71
C ASP A 127 -19.59 -15.01 41.57
N LEU A 128 -18.84 -16.05 41.22
CA LEU A 128 -18.76 -17.28 42.02
C LEU A 128 -18.04 -17.04 43.35
N GLU A 129 -16.95 -16.28 43.37
CA GLU A 129 -16.23 -15.93 44.61
C GLU A 129 -17.10 -15.08 45.54
N ASP A 130 -17.80 -14.10 44.98
CA ASP A 130 -18.72 -13.23 45.72
C ASP A 130 -19.91 -14.02 46.29
N ARG A 131 -20.50 -14.93 45.52
CA ARG A 131 -21.56 -15.83 46.03
C ARG A 131 -21.05 -16.77 47.10
N SER A 132 -19.86 -17.33 46.90
CA SER A 132 -19.24 -18.23 47.87
C SER A 132 -18.88 -17.54 49.19
N ARG A 133 -18.67 -16.23 49.18
CA ARG A 133 -18.32 -15.44 50.37
C ARG A 133 -19.46 -14.56 50.87
N ARG A 134 -20.62 -14.57 50.22
CA ARG A 134 -21.76 -13.69 50.53
C ARG A 134 -22.20 -13.79 51.99
N ASP A 135 -22.19 -15.00 52.53
CA ASP A 135 -22.64 -15.27 53.89
C ASP A 135 -21.48 -15.24 54.91
N ASN A 136 -20.25 -14.98 54.45
CA ASN A 136 -19.08 -14.87 55.31
C ASN A 136 -18.93 -13.43 55.82
N VAL A 137 -19.10 -13.25 57.13
CA VAL A 137 -18.83 -11.98 57.81
C VAL A 137 -17.48 -12.05 58.51
N ARG A 138 -16.69 -10.98 58.41
CA ARG A 138 -15.38 -10.87 59.04
C ARG A 138 -15.42 -9.91 60.22
N PHE A 139 -15.17 -10.41 61.42
CA PHE A 139 -15.14 -9.62 62.64
C PHE A 139 -13.70 -9.19 62.96
N LEU A 140 -13.48 -7.88 63.10
CA LEU A 140 -12.17 -7.31 63.40
C LEU A 140 -12.14 -6.78 64.83
N GLY A 141 -11.00 -6.91 65.51
CA GLY A 141 -10.82 -6.29 66.83
C GLY A 141 -11.32 -7.12 68.02
N PHE A 142 -11.89 -8.31 67.79
CA PHE A 142 -12.36 -9.18 68.87
C PHE A 142 -11.19 -9.74 69.69
N PRO A 143 -11.10 -9.48 71.02
CA PRO A 143 -9.90 -9.81 71.78
C PRO A 143 -9.65 -11.32 71.82
N GLU A 144 -8.40 -11.72 71.70
CA GLU A 144 -8.02 -13.13 71.75
C GLU A 144 -7.88 -13.63 73.20
N ASN A 145 -8.05 -14.94 73.40
CA ASN A 145 -7.91 -15.66 74.67
C ASN A 145 -9.03 -15.44 75.72
N ILE A 146 -9.94 -14.49 75.53
CA ILE A 146 -11.14 -14.32 76.39
C ILE A 146 -12.36 -15.11 75.90
N GLU A 147 -12.31 -15.63 74.68
CA GLU A 147 -13.41 -16.36 74.05
C GLU A 147 -13.59 -17.78 74.63
N GLY A 148 -12.59 -18.28 75.36
CA GLY A 148 -12.57 -19.64 75.89
C GLY A 148 -12.28 -20.68 74.80
N VAL A 149 -12.79 -21.91 75.01
CA VAL A 149 -12.59 -23.04 74.08
C VAL A 149 -13.48 -22.92 72.84
N ASP A 150 -14.61 -22.22 72.94
CA ASP A 150 -15.61 -22.13 71.87
C ASP A 150 -15.95 -20.67 71.52
N ILE A 151 -15.43 -20.21 70.38
CA ILE A 151 -15.66 -18.87 69.83
C ILE A 151 -17.13 -18.71 69.40
N HIS A 152 -17.79 -19.81 68.98
CA HIS A 152 -19.18 -19.78 68.55
C HIS A 152 -20.10 -19.32 69.68
N SER A 153 -20.03 -19.99 70.84
CA SER A 153 -20.80 -19.63 72.03
C SER A 153 -20.50 -18.21 72.54
N TYR A 154 -19.24 -17.77 72.43
CA TYR A 154 -18.85 -16.42 72.82
C TYR A 154 -19.51 -15.36 71.93
N LEU A 155 -19.46 -15.52 70.60
CA LEU A 155 -20.08 -14.56 69.67
C LEU A 155 -21.60 -14.55 69.80
N GLN A 156 -22.26 -15.72 69.92
CA GLN A 156 -23.71 -15.79 70.05
C GLN A 156 -24.25 -15.02 71.28
N LYS A 157 -23.49 -15.00 72.39
CA LYS A 157 -23.82 -14.26 73.61
C LYS A 157 -23.45 -12.77 73.54
N THR A 158 -22.38 -12.45 72.80
CA THR A 158 -21.78 -11.10 72.80
C THR A 158 -22.40 -10.22 71.71
N MET A 159 -22.75 -10.78 70.55
CA MET A 159 -23.30 -10.05 69.42
C MET A 159 -24.60 -9.30 69.74
N PRO A 160 -25.63 -9.90 70.37
CA PRO A 160 -26.85 -9.17 70.74
C PRO A 160 -26.57 -8.00 71.69
N LYS A 161 -25.57 -8.14 72.58
CA LYS A 161 -25.18 -7.09 73.54
C LYS A 161 -24.44 -5.95 72.85
N LEU A 162 -23.59 -6.26 71.86
CA LEU A 162 -22.82 -5.26 71.12
C LEU A 162 -23.68 -4.47 70.14
N THR A 163 -24.60 -5.15 69.42
CA THR A 163 -25.42 -4.52 68.40
C THR A 163 -26.68 -3.88 68.97
N GLY A 164 -27.13 -4.30 70.16
CA GLY A 164 -28.42 -3.91 70.72
C GLY A 164 -29.62 -4.50 69.95
N ILE A 165 -29.35 -5.44 69.03
CA ILE A 165 -30.37 -6.07 68.19
C ILE A 165 -30.82 -7.37 68.86
N ILE A 166 -32.14 -7.53 68.97
CA ILE A 166 -32.75 -8.79 69.39
C ILE A 166 -32.92 -9.65 68.15
N PHE A 167 -32.14 -10.72 68.05
CA PHE A 167 -32.24 -11.69 66.96
C PHE A 167 -33.35 -12.70 67.25
N TYR A 168 -34.31 -12.84 66.34
CA TYR A 168 -35.34 -13.88 66.38
C TYR A 168 -35.54 -14.48 64.97
N PRO A 169 -35.21 -15.76 64.72
CA PRO A 169 -34.64 -16.74 65.65
C PRO A 169 -33.24 -16.34 66.15
N PRO A 170 -32.70 -17.01 67.20
CA PRO A 170 -31.35 -16.74 67.71
C PRO A 170 -30.32 -16.76 66.60
N LEU A 171 -29.28 -15.93 66.72
CA LEU A 171 -28.19 -15.90 65.75
C LEU A 171 -27.51 -17.28 65.68
N GLU A 172 -27.51 -17.88 64.49
CA GLU A 172 -26.85 -19.15 64.18
C GLU A 172 -25.67 -18.90 63.25
N PHE A 173 -24.58 -19.62 63.48
CA PHE A 173 -23.41 -19.58 62.61
C PHE A 173 -23.13 -20.99 62.09
N GLU A 174 -22.96 -21.14 60.79
CA GLU A 174 -22.54 -22.43 60.20
C GLU A 174 -21.11 -22.79 60.65
N ARG A 175 -20.21 -21.79 60.66
CA ARG A 175 -18.82 -21.96 61.06
C ARG A 175 -18.23 -20.66 61.58
N VAL A 176 -17.50 -20.73 62.70
CA VAL A 176 -16.78 -19.59 63.28
C VAL A 176 -15.35 -20.01 63.57
N HIS A 177 -14.37 -19.25 63.07
CA HIS A 177 -12.96 -19.54 63.31
C HIS A 177 -12.08 -18.31 63.08
N ARG A 178 -10.96 -18.22 63.78
CA ARG A 178 -9.96 -17.18 63.53
C ARG A 178 -9.24 -17.43 62.19
N LEU A 179 -9.05 -16.36 61.42
CA LEU A 179 -8.37 -16.39 60.13
C LEU A 179 -6.85 -16.19 60.28
N GLY A 180 -6.07 -17.07 59.66
CA GLY A 180 -4.60 -16.98 59.60
C GLY A 180 -3.87 -17.54 60.83
N PRO A 181 -2.54 -17.73 60.72
CA PRO A 181 -1.71 -18.24 61.80
C PRO A 181 -1.65 -17.25 62.98
N LYS A 182 -1.46 -17.77 64.20
CA LYS A 182 -1.24 -16.93 65.39
C LYS A 182 0.06 -16.15 65.22
N GLN A 183 0.00 -14.82 65.27
CA GLN A 183 1.18 -13.96 65.16
C GLN A 183 2.07 -14.14 66.40
N GLN A 184 3.39 -14.24 66.20
CA GLN A 184 4.37 -14.50 67.28
C GLN A 184 4.93 -13.23 67.93
N ASP A 185 4.89 -12.05 67.29
CA ASP A 185 5.51 -10.83 67.82
C ASP A 185 4.62 -9.57 67.76
N ASP A 186 4.65 -8.82 68.87
CA ASP A 186 4.38 -7.41 69.23
C ASP A 186 3.31 -6.53 68.55
N ALA A 187 2.78 -6.89 67.39
CA ALA A 187 1.54 -6.32 66.91
C ALA A 187 0.40 -7.04 67.64
N ASN A 188 0.05 -6.59 68.86
CA ASN A 188 -1.00 -7.16 69.71
C ASN A 188 -2.43 -7.00 69.12
N ARG A 189 -2.55 -7.07 67.79
CA ARG A 189 -3.79 -6.92 67.04
C ARG A 189 -4.47 -8.29 66.96
N PRO A 190 -5.71 -8.41 67.45
CA PRO A 190 -6.44 -9.66 67.36
C PRO A 190 -6.68 -10.08 65.91
N ARG A 191 -6.60 -11.39 65.64
CA ARG A 191 -6.89 -11.94 64.32
C ARG A 191 -8.35 -11.72 63.96
N PRO A 192 -8.66 -11.50 62.68
CA PRO A 192 -10.04 -11.50 62.22
C PRO A 192 -10.73 -12.84 62.53
N SER A 193 -11.94 -12.80 63.09
CA SER A 193 -12.85 -13.96 63.17
C SER A 193 -13.80 -14.01 61.99
#